data_AF-K0KAF2-F1
#
_entry.id   AF-K0KAF2-F1
#
_cell.length_a   1.000
_cell.length_b   1.000
_cell.length_c   1.000
_cell.angle_alpha   90.00
_cell.angle_beta   90.00
_cell.angle_gamma   90.00
#
_symmetry.space_group_name_H-M   'P 1'
#
loop_
_entity.id
_entity.type
_entity.pdbx_description
1 polymer ?
#
loop_
_entity_poly.entity_id
_entity_poly.type
_entity_poly.pdbx_seq_one_letter_code
_entity_poly.pdbx_strand_id
1 'polypeptide(L)'
;MTAATSEAPVADAPGPGLHQPLRAAVAAGEVVLAVALVALAVWCWNRGVLRYSYPVENHAPLESTRYLGNWVGGALGLGTVAGVLLLDAVRQLLLAVRTRGREKVAEPDV
;
A
#
# COMPACT_ATOMS: atom_id res chain seq x y z
N MET A 1 -12.64 -19.16 -63.32
CA MET A 1 -13.55 -19.20 -62.16
C MET A 1 -12.80 -18.67 -60.95
N THR A 2 -13.10 -17.43 -60.62
CA THR A 2 -12.69 -16.67 -59.44
C THR A 2 -13.33 -17.28 -58.19
N ALA A 3 -12.54 -17.60 -57.17
CA ALA A 3 -13.06 -17.98 -55.85
C ALA A 3 -12.51 -17.00 -54.81
N ALA A 4 -13.45 -16.45 -54.05
CA ALA A 4 -13.35 -15.25 -53.25
C ALA A 4 -12.31 -15.30 -52.13
N THR A 5 -11.60 -14.18 -51.98
CA THR A 5 -10.94 -13.74 -50.76
C THR A 5 -11.97 -13.70 -49.64
N SER A 6 -11.86 -14.63 -48.69
CA SER A 6 -12.67 -14.62 -47.46
C SER A 6 -12.00 -13.69 -46.45
N GLU A 7 -12.28 -12.39 -46.56
CA GLU A 7 -11.91 -11.41 -45.53
C GLU A 7 -12.87 -11.61 -44.35
N ALA A 8 -12.44 -12.37 -43.34
CA ALA A 8 -13.15 -12.46 -42.08
C ALA A 8 -13.20 -11.05 -41.46
N PRO A 9 -14.34 -10.60 -40.90
CA PRO A 9 -14.40 -9.32 -40.24
C PRO A 9 -13.46 -9.40 -39.04
N VAL A 10 -12.42 -8.57 -39.02
CA VAL A 10 -11.63 -8.30 -37.82
C VAL A 10 -12.64 -7.78 -36.81
N ALA A 11 -13.07 -8.66 -35.91
CA ALA A 11 -13.93 -8.28 -34.80
C ALA A 11 -13.23 -7.13 -34.09
N ASP A 12 -13.85 -5.95 -34.12
CA ASP A 12 -13.44 -4.78 -33.37
C ASP A 12 -13.15 -5.23 -31.94
N ALA A 13 -11.85 -5.31 -31.62
CA ALA A 13 -11.43 -5.52 -30.25
C ALA A 13 -11.99 -4.32 -29.47
N PRO A 14 -12.75 -4.53 -28.38
CA PRO A 14 -13.28 -3.43 -27.59
C PRO A 14 -12.11 -2.51 -27.23
N GLY A 15 -12.12 -1.29 -27.77
CA GLY A 15 -11.06 -0.31 -27.53
C GLY A 15 -10.86 -0.10 -26.03
N PRO A 16 -9.65 0.24 -25.56
CA PRO A 16 -9.36 0.39 -24.14
C PRO A 16 -10.28 1.42 -23.50
N GLY A 17 -11.32 0.94 -22.82
CA GLY A 17 -12.37 1.76 -22.25
C GLY A 17 -11.86 2.63 -21.11
N LEU A 18 -11.73 3.91 -21.43
CA LEU A 18 -11.90 5.12 -20.63
C LEU A 18 -12.20 4.94 -19.12
N HIS A 19 -11.35 5.58 -18.31
CA HIS A 19 -11.40 5.75 -16.85
C HIS A 19 -11.14 4.48 -16.03
N GLN A 20 -10.06 4.49 -15.26
CA GLN A 20 -9.77 3.51 -14.21
C GLN A 20 -10.09 4.07 -12.80
N PRO A 21 -11.32 4.57 -12.52
CA PRO A 21 -11.64 5.13 -11.21
C PRO A 21 -11.53 4.07 -10.13
N LEU A 22 -11.78 2.79 -10.48
CA LEU A 22 -11.60 1.66 -9.58
C LEU A 22 -10.14 1.52 -9.11
N ARG A 23 -9.13 1.69 -9.98
CA ARG A 23 -7.72 1.57 -9.54
C ARG A 23 -7.29 2.75 -8.67
N ALA A 24 -7.74 3.96 -8.99
CA ALA A 24 -7.48 5.13 -8.14
C ALA A 24 -8.14 4.99 -6.75
N ALA A 25 -9.37 4.46 -6.70
CA ALA A 25 -10.07 4.19 -5.46
C ALA A 25 -9.39 3.07 -4.63
N VAL A 26 -8.89 2.02 -5.29
CA VAL A 26 -8.12 0.96 -4.63
C VAL A 26 -6.83 1.52 -4.01
N ALA A 27 -6.05 2.29 -4.77
CA ALA A 27 -4.84 2.91 -4.26
C ALA A 27 -5.12 3.84 -3.06
N ALA A 28 -6.19 4.65 -3.13
CA ALA A 28 -6.59 5.49 -2.01
C ALA A 28 -7.03 4.65 -0.79
N GLY A 29 -7.76 3.57 -1.02
CA GLY A 29 -8.17 2.63 0.02
C GLY A 29 -6.98 1.94 0.70
N GLU A 30 -5.96 1.54 -0.06
CA GLU A 30 -4.72 0.95 0.46
C GLU A 30 -3.96 1.92 1.35
N VAL A 31 -3.87 3.19 0.96
CA VAL A 31 -3.21 4.22 1.78
C VAL A 31 -3.97 4.42 3.09
N VAL A 32 -5.30 4.54 3.05
CA VAL A 32 -6.12 4.68 4.26
C VAL A 32 -5.97 3.46 5.17
N LEU A 33 -5.98 2.25 4.61
CA LEU A 33 -5.76 1.02 5.36
C LEU A 33 -4.36 0.97 5.99
N ALA A 34 -3.33 1.35 5.24
CA ALA A 34 -1.96 1.42 5.75
C ALA A 34 -1.85 2.40 6.94
N VAL A 35 -2.47 3.58 6.85
CA VAL A 35 -2.51 4.55 7.96
C VAL A 35 -3.23 3.96 9.18
N ALA A 36 -4.37 3.30 8.98
CA ALA A 36 -5.10 2.65 10.07
C ALA A 36 -4.28 1.54 10.74
N LEU A 37 -3.57 0.73 9.96
CA LEU A 37 -2.67 -0.32 10.45
C LEU A 37 -1.50 0.26 11.24
N VAL A 38 -0.91 1.37 10.78
CA VAL A 38 0.15 2.07 11.53
C VAL A 38 -0.38 2.59 12.87
N ALA A 39 -1.57 3.20 12.89
CA ALA A 39 -2.18 3.66 14.14
C ALA A 39 -2.42 2.51 15.13
N LEU A 40 -2.93 1.38 14.64
CA LEU A 40 -3.08 0.15 15.43
C LEU A 40 -1.73 -0.41 15.91
N ALA A 41 -0.68 -0.37 15.07
CA ALA A 41 0.65 -0.80 15.44
C ALA A 41 1.23 0.06 16.58
N VAL A 42 1.09 1.38 16.49
CA VAL A 42 1.49 2.32 17.56
C VAL A 42 0.69 2.06 18.84
N TRP A 43 -0.61 1.80 18.73
CA TRP A 43 -1.43 1.46 19.87
C TRP A 43 -0.98 0.16 20.54
N CYS A 44 -0.71 -0.90 19.76
CA CYS A 44 -0.16 -2.16 20.25
C CYS A 44 1.21 -1.95 20.93
N TRP A 45 2.09 -1.15 20.34
CA TRP A 45 3.39 -0.81 20.92
C TRP A 45 3.24 -0.14 22.29
N ASN A 46 2.38 0.88 22.39
CA ASN A 46 2.13 1.59 23.64
C ASN A 46 1.54 0.69 24.74
N ARG A 47 0.78 -0.34 24.37
CA ARG A 47 0.29 -1.37 25.31
C ARG A 47 1.36 -2.41 25.67
N GLY A 48 2.32 -2.64 24.78
CA GLY A 48 3.35 -3.66 24.93
C GLY A 48 4.57 -3.22 25.73
N VAL A 49 4.84 -1.93 25.85
CA VAL A 49 5.99 -1.39 26.58
C VAL A 49 5.58 -0.92 27.97
N LEU A 50 5.95 -1.66 29.01
CA LEU A 50 5.71 -1.31 30.40
C LEU A 50 7.00 -0.81 31.04
N ARG A 51 6.98 0.40 31.58
CA ARG A 51 8.09 0.99 32.31
C ARG A 51 7.79 0.96 33.80
N TYR A 52 8.70 0.40 34.57
CA TYR A 52 8.64 0.32 36.02
C TYR A 52 9.80 1.09 36.60
N SER A 53 9.50 1.98 37.55
CA SER A 53 10.48 2.68 38.36
C SER A 53 10.36 2.16 39.78
N TYR A 54 11.43 1.58 40.30
CA TYR A 54 11.48 1.06 41.66
C TYR A 54 12.27 2.03 42.54
N PRO A 55 11.65 2.62 43.57
CA PRO A 55 12.39 3.47 44.50
C PRO A 55 13.39 2.63 45.29
N VAL A 56 14.62 3.12 45.39
CA VAL A 56 15.69 2.52 46.20
C VAL A 56 16.18 3.58 47.18
N GLU A 57 16.20 3.24 48.46
CA GLU A 57 16.58 4.17 49.51
C GLU A 57 18.06 4.57 49.37
N ASN A 58 18.35 5.88 49.42
CA ASN A 58 19.68 6.46 49.24
C ASN A 58 20.35 6.21 47.86
N HIS A 59 19.60 5.78 46.85
CA HIS A 59 20.12 5.53 45.51
C HIS A 59 19.20 6.08 44.42
N ALA A 60 19.72 6.15 43.19
CA ALA A 60 18.89 6.44 42.03
C ALA A 60 17.82 5.34 41.84
N PRO A 61 16.60 5.67 41.40
CA PRO A 61 15.56 4.69 41.12
C PRO A 61 16.03 3.63 40.13
N LEU A 62 15.61 2.39 40.35
CA LEU A 62 15.90 1.29 39.43
C LEU A 62 14.85 1.27 38.33
N GLU A 63 15.25 1.58 37.10
CA GLU A 63 14.38 1.58 35.94
C GLU A 63 14.40 0.21 35.25
N SER A 64 13.21 -0.36 35.01
CA SER A 64 13.05 -1.62 34.29
C SER A 64 11.99 -1.47 33.20
N THR A 65 12.31 -1.91 31.98
CA THR A 65 11.34 -1.97 30.87
C THR A 65 10.99 -3.41 30.57
N ARG A 66 9.70 -3.75 30.65
CA ARG A 66 9.17 -5.06 30.29
C ARG A 66 8.40 -4.97 28.99
N TYR A 67 8.75 -5.85 28.05
CA TYR A 67 8.06 -5.99 26.77
C TYR A 67 7.08 -7.15 26.83
N LEU A 68 5.80 -6.87 26.56
CA LEU A 68 4.78 -7.89 26.39
C LEU A 68 4.80 -8.39 24.94
N GLY A 69 5.37 -9.57 24.72
CA GLY A 69 5.64 -10.12 23.39
C GLY A 69 4.40 -10.22 22.49
N ASN A 70 3.22 -10.49 23.04
CA ASN A 70 1.97 -10.53 22.27
C ASN A 70 1.64 -9.16 21.64
N TRP A 71 1.83 -8.07 22.39
CA TRP A 71 1.56 -6.72 21.93
C TRP A 71 2.65 -6.19 21.00
N VAL A 72 3.92 -6.43 21.34
CA VAL A 72 5.06 -6.04 20.51
C VAL A 72 5.07 -6.81 19.19
N GLY A 73 4.80 -8.11 19.23
CA GLY A 73 4.66 -8.95 18.04
C GLY A 73 3.50 -8.49 17.15
N GLY A 74 2.36 -8.14 17.75
CA GLY A 74 1.22 -7.55 17.03
C GLY A 74 1.59 -6.23 16.34
N ALA A 75 2.30 -5.34 17.03
CA ALA A 75 2.78 -4.08 16.44
C ALA A 75 3.70 -4.32 15.23
N LEU A 76 4.65 -5.25 15.35
CA LEU A 76 5.56 -5.61 14.25
C LEU A 76 4.81 -6.22 13.06
N GLY A 77 3.87 -7.13 13.32
CA GLY A 77 3.06 -7.77 12.28
C GLY A 77 2.21 -6.74 11.52
N LEU A 78 1.51 -5.87 12.24
CA LEU A 78 0.71 -4.78 11.66
C LEU A 78 1.58 -3.81 10.85
N GLY A 79 2.73 -3.40 11.40
CA GLY A 79 3.66 -2.52 10.70
C GLY A 79 4.22 -3.13 9.42
N THR A 80 4.49 -4.44 9.43
CA THR A 80 4.95 -5.17 8.24
C THR A 80 3.88 -5.17 7.14
N VAL A 81 2.63 -5.49 7.48
CA VAL A 81 1.52 -5.46 6.52
C VAL A 81 1.30 -4.05 5.98
N ALA A 82 1.34 -3.02 6.84
CA ALA A 82 1.24 -1.63 6.41
C ALA A 82 2.35 -1.24 5.42
N GLY A 83 3.59 -1.68 5.68
CA GLY A 83 4.72 -1.45 4.77
C GLY A 83 4.50 -2.09 3.40
N VAL A 84 3.99 -3.33 3.35
CA VAL A 84 3.68 -4.01 2.09
C VAL A 84 2.59 -3.26 1.30
N LEU A 85 1.52 -2.81 1.97
CA LEU A 85 0.47 -2.02 1.31
C LEU A 85 1.01 -0.70 0.75
N LEU A 86 1.89 -0.02 1.48
CA LEU A 86 2.53 1.19 0.97
C LEU A 86 3.40 0.92 -0.26
N LEU A 87 4.14 -0.19 -0.28
CA LEU A 87 4.93 -0.59 -1.45
C LEU A 87 4.04 -0.85 -2.68
N ASP A 88 2.88 -1.50 -2.48
CA ASP A 88 1.95 -1.72 -3.58
C ASP A 88 1.31 -0.42 -4.06
N ALA A 89 0.89 0.47 -3.15
CA ALA A 89 0.37 1.79 -3.52
C ALA A 89 1.39 2.61 -4.32
N VAL A 90 2.68 2.58 -3.92
CA VAL A 90 3.77 3.21 -4.69
C VAL A 90 3.92 2.57 -6.06
N ARG A 91 3.87 1.24 -6.16
CA ARG A 91 3.92 0.54 -7.44
C ARG A 91 2.76 0.93 -8.35
N GLN A 92 1.55 1.00 -7.82
CA GLN A 92 0.35 1.42 -8.55
C GLN A 92 0.49 2.87 -9.05
N LEU A 93 1.03 3.78 -8.23
CA LEU A 93 1.30 5.16 -8.60
C LEU A 93 2.35 5.26 -9.73
N LEU A 94 3.47 4.56 -9.60
CA LEU A 94 4.54 4.57 -10.62
C LEU A 94 4.05 4.03 -11.97
N LEU A 95 3.24 2.96 -11.95
CA LEU A 95 2.62 2.43 -13.15
C LEU A 95 1.67 3.44 -13.79
N ALA A 96 0.83 4.11 -13.00
CA ALA A 96 -0.10 5.13 -13.50
C ALA A 96 0.61 6.34 -14.12
N VAL A 97 1.72 6.79 -13.52
CA VAL A 97 2.54 7.89 -14.05
C VAL A 97 3.21 7.47 -15.36
N ARG A 98 3.78 6.26 -15.44
CA ARG A 98 4.44 5.75 -16.64
C ARG A 98 3.47 5.58 -17.81
N THR A 99 2.24 5.12 -17.56
CA THR A 99 1.24 4.98 -18.63
C THR A 99 0.84 6.35 -19.21
N ARG A 100 0.69 7.37 -18.36
CA ARG A 100 0.37 8.74 -18.80
C ARG A 100 1.45 9.37 -19.69
N GLY A 101 2.72 9.06 -19.46
CA GLY A 101 3.83 9.56 -20.28
C GLY A 101 3.83 9.04 -21.72
N ARG A 102 3.40 7.79 -21.95
CA ARG A 102 3.32 7.21 -23.31
C ARG A 102 2.20 7.82 -24.13
N GLU A 103 1.07 8.14 -23.51
CA GLU A 103 -0.06 8.81 -24.16
C GLU A 103 0.36 10.18 -24.70
N LYS A 104 1.11 10.96 -23.91
CA LYS A 104 1.62 12.28 -24.34
C LYS A 104 2.64 12.23 -25.50
N VAL A 105 3.38 11.12 -25.65
CA VAL A 105 4.33 10.95 -26.75
C VAL A 105 3.61 10.46 -28.02
N ALA A 106 2.47 9.79 -27.86
CA ALA A 106 1.63 9.31 -28.95
C ALA A 106 0.62 10.35 -29.45
N GLU A 107 0.52 11.51 -28.79
CA GLU A 107 -0.15 12.71 -29.28
C GLU A 107 0.88 13.69 -29.88
N PRO A 108 1.45 13.42 -31.07
CA PRO A 108 2.20 14.42 -31.81
C PRO A 108 1.24 15.45 -32.41
N ASP A 109 1.65 16.72 -32.36
CA ASP A 109 1.03 17.93 -32.96
C ASP A 109 0.18 17.62 -34.20
N VAL A 110 -1.12 17.96 -34.14
CA VAL A 110 -1.99 18.18 -35.30
C VAL A 110 -2.35 19.65 -35.34
#